data_AF-A0A3C2BBM8-F1
#
_entry.id   AF-A0A3C2BBM8-F1
#
_cell.length_a   1.000
_cell.length_b   1.000
_cell.length_c   1.000
_cell.angle_alpha   90.00
_cell.angle_beta   90.00
_cell.angle_gamma   90.00
#
_symmetry.space_group_name_H-M   'P 1'
#
loop_
_entity.id
_entity.type
_entity.pdbx_description
1 polymer ?
#
loop_
_entity_poly.entity_id
_entity_poly.type
_entity_poly.pdbx_seq_one_letter_code
_entity_poly.pdbx_strand_id
1 'polypeptide(L)'
;ELMVIGDKSQTDICLCYMQDRVPKKLLKQIKNSLAKINLESVLSTGYIRPFLESKSFEVFSSTGTTERPDVLCSKLIEGRVALLIDGVPFAIVIPKFFTESFQTLDDYAFKPYYAFFIRWIKYIAFFISILLPALYVSIALHHPELLNSTLLMILVDAEKKAPISLLAEGLGVLIMYEIIREAGLRLPKAVGGAVSIVGGLIIGDSAVNSGLVSTPMLTIIALAVTSGFVVPELNQSITILRLLFLISGGLLGLFGISLLGSAVLFNICATEDYGFPFTAPISPFNLKSMRDTTFRQGFRKMQDGGFTVEELHE
;
A
#
# COMPACT_ATOMS: atom_id res chain seq x y z
N GLU A 1 -8.77 22.19 17.39
CA GLU A 1 -10.14 22.74 17.34
C GLU A 1 -11.12 21.59 17.44
N LEU A 2 -12.17 21.72 18.25
CA LEU A 2 -13.21 20.69 18.39
C LEU A 2 -14.42 21.05 17.52
N MET A 3 -15.00 20.04 16.89
CA MET A 3 -16.24 20.13 16.11
C MET A 3 -17.07 18.87 16.33
N VAL A 4 -18.38 18.97 16.15
CA VAL A 4 -19.31 17.84 16.30
C VAL A 4 -19.82 17.45 14.92
N ILE A 5 -19.78 16.16 14.59
CA ILE A 5 -20.32 15.61 13.33
C ILE A 5 -21.17 14.38 13.65
N GLY A 6 -22.28 14.24 12.93
CA GLY A 6 -23.21 13.11 13.07
C GLY A 6 -24.54 13.55 13.70
N ASP A 7 -25.64 13.46 12.95
CA ASP A 7 -26.95 13.92 13.42
C ASP A 7 -27.41 13.20 14.69
N LYS A 8 -27.21 11.87 14.75
CA LYS A 8 -27.59 11.03 15.90
C LYS A 8 -26.43 10.74 16.82
N SER A 9 -25.24 10.47 16.28
CA SER A 9 -24.09 10.10 17.13
C SER A 9 -23.47 11.30 17.84
N GLN A 10 -23.65 12.53 17.32
CA GLN A 10 -23.08 13.77 17.86
C GLN A 10 -21.61 13.58 18.28
N THR A 11 -20.82 13.03 17.36
CA THR A 11 -19.46 12.58 17.64
C THR A 11 -18.48 13.75 17.62
N ASP A 12 -17.71 13.89 18.70
CA ASP A 12 -16.66 14.89 18.80
C ASP A 12 -15.47 14.54 17.90
N ILE A 13 -15.02 15.53 17.13
CA ILE A 13 -13.86 15.44 16.26
C ILE A 13 -12.91 16.57 16.59
N CYS A 14 -11.66 16.23 16.87
CA CYS A 14 -10.60 17.18 17.15
C CYS A 14 -9.68 17.34 15.94
N LEU A 15 -9.66 18.55 15.38
CA LEU A 15 -8.71 18.99 14.37
C LEU A 15 -7.42 19.46 15.05
N CYS A 16 -6.33 18.74 14.85
CA CYS A 16 -5.01 19.02 15.39
C CYS A 16 -4.08 19.55 14.29
N TYR A 17 -3.40 20.67 14.55
CA TYR A 17 -2.44 21.27 13.63
C TYR A 17 -1.49 22.20 14.41
N MET A 18 -0.31 22.47 13.86
CA MET A 18 0.60 23.49 14.39
C MET A 18 0.35 24.82 13.69
N GLN A 19 -0.14 25.82 14.42
CA GLN A 19 -0.59 27.11 13.87
C GLN A 19 0.50 27.84 13.06
N ASP A 20 1.76 27.71 13.48
CA ASP A 20 2.90 28.39 12.87
C ASP A 20 3.47 27.67 11.64
N ARG A 21 3.00 26.45 11.35
CA ARG A 21 3.54 25.56 10.29
C ARG A 21 2.51 25.16 9.25
N VAL A 22 1.23 25.10 9.60
CA VAL A 22 0.19 24.60 8.70
C VAL A 22 -0.12 25.61 7.58
N PRO A 23 -0.21 25.16 6.31
CA PRO A 23 -0.70 26.01 5.23
C PRO A 23 -2.16 26.45 5.50
N LYS A 24 -2.40 27.77 5.53
CA LYS A 24 -3.75 28.31 5.82
C LYS A 24 -4.80 27.87 4.79
N LYS A 25 -4.40 27.69 3.52
CA LYS A 25 -5.28 27.21 2.44
C LYS A 25 -5.74 25.77 2.69
N LEU A 26 -4.80 24.87 3.02
CA LEU A 26 -5.07 23.47 3.38
C LEU A 26 -6.09 23.39 4.54
N LEU A 27 -5.81 24.11 5.63
CA LEU A 27 -6.68 24.14 6.80
C LEU A 27 -8.11 24.60 6.44
N LYS A 28 -8.24 25.65 5.62
CA LYS A 28 -9.55 26.17 5.19
C LYS A 28 -10.30 25.16 4.34
N GLN A 29 -9.63 24.48 3.41
CA GLN A 29 -10.27 23.48 2.56
C GLN A 29 -10.71 22.26 3.36
N ILE A 30 -9.89 21.75 4.30
CA ILE A 30 -10.27 20.65 5.19
C ILE A 30 -11.51 21.02 6.01
N LYS A 31 -11.54 22.23 6.61
CA LYS A 31 -12.73 22.71 7.34
C LYS A 31 -13.98 22.77 6.45
N ASN A 32 -13.83 23.23 5.21
CA ASN A 32 -14.93 23.26 4.24
C ASN A 32 -15.41 21.85 3.85
N SER A 33 -14.51 20.88 3.76
CA SER A 33 -14.85 19.48 3.49
C SER A 33 -15.61 18.86 4.66
N LEU A 34 -15.12 19.07 5.90
CA LEU A 34 -15.77 18.58 7.13
C LEU A 34 -17.15 19.20 7.34
N ALA A 35 -17.33 20.49 7.03
CA ALA A 35 -18.62 21.17 7.15
C ALA A 35 -19.70 20.65 6.18
N LYS A 36 -19.31 19.93 5.11
CA LYS A 36 -20.24 19.32 4.15
C LYS A 36 -20.68 17.92 4.55
N ILE A 37 -20.10 17.36 5.61
CA ILE A 37 -20.42 16.00 6.06
C ILE A 37 -21.81 16.02 6.68
N ASN A 38 -22.75 15.37 6.00
CA ASN A 38 -24.09 15.12 6.52
C ASN A 38 -24.28 13.61 6.65
N LEU A 39 -23.86 13.08 7.80
CA LEU A 39 -23.96 11.67 8.15
C LEU A 39 -24.82 11.53 9.40
N GLU A 40 -25.57 10.43 9.47
CA GLU A 40 -26.38 10.14 10.65
C GLU A 40 -25.51 9.72 11.86
N SER A 41 -24.40 9.01 11.60
CA SER A 41 -23.46 8.59 12.65
C SER A 41 -22.02 8.48 12.13
N VAL A 42 -21.05 8.68 13.03
CA VAL A 42 -19.62 8.49 12.78
C VAL A 42 -19.09 7.37 13.68
N LEU A 43 -18.67 6.24 13.10
CA LEU A 43 -18.20 5.06 13.86
C LEU A 43 -16.74 4.68 13.60
N SER A 44 -16.15 5.18 12.52
CA SER A 44 -14.80 4.81 12.08
C SER A 44 -14.20 5.88 11.19
N THR A 45 -12.87 5.86 11.03
CA THR A 45 -12.15 6.74 10.09
C THR A 45 -12.68 6.61 8.66
N GLY A 46 -13.14 5.42 8.27
CA GLY A 46 -13.69 5.15 6.94
C GLY A 46 -14.97 5.94 6.59
N TYR A 47 -15.68 6.48 7.58
CA TYR A 47 -16.85 7.33 7.31
C TYR A 47 -16.47 8.76 6.95
N ILE A 48 -15.32 9.25 7.45
CA ILE A 48 -14.87 10.62 7.20
C ILE A 48 -13.93 10.67 5.99
N ARG A 49 -13.06 9.68 5.82
CA ARG A 49 -12.05 9.62 4.74
C ARG A 49 -12.59 9.98 3.35
N PRO A 50 -13.73 9.44 2.88
CA PRO A 50 -14.25 9.75 1.53
C PRO A 50 -14.63 11.22 1.32
N PHE A 51 -14.84 11.98 2.39
CA PHE A 51 -15.10 13.43 2.32
C PHE A 51 -13.83 14.26 2.32
N LEU A 52 -12.72 13.65 2.72
CA LEU A 52 -11.40 14.27 2.81
C LEU A 52 -10.53 13.96 1.58
N GLU A 53 -10.80 12.86 0.88
CA GLU A 53 -10.16 12.45 -0.36
C GLU A 53 -10.87 13.04 -1.59
N SER A 54 -10.16 13.13 -2.71
CA SER A 54 -10.73 13.58 -3.98
C SER A 54 -11.85 12.63 -4.43
N LYS A 55 -12.78 13.15 -5.23
CA LYS A 55 -13.97 12.41 -5.70
C LYS A 55 -13.67 11.42 -6.83
N SER A 56 -12.43 11.41 -7.32
CA SER A 56 -11.99 10.54 -8.41
C SER A 56 -11.72 9.12 -7.90
N PHE A 57 -11.76 8.14 -8.81
CA PHE A 57 -11.35 6.78 -8.47
C PHE A 57 -9.84 6.75 -8.20
N GLU A 58 -9.45 6.46 -6.96
CA GLU A 58 -8.06 6.40 -6.53
C GLU A 58 -7.69 4.99 -6.09
N VAL A 59 -6.59 4.46 -6.65
CA VAL A 59 -6.07 3.13 -6.28
C VAL A 59 -5.39 3.17 -4.90
N PHE A 60 -4.86 4.33 -4.52
CA PHE A 60 -4.16 4.55 -3.28
C PHE A 60 -4.83 5.67 -2.50
N SER A 61 -4.99 5.48 -1.20
CA SER A 61 -5.56 6.49 -0.31
C SER A 61 -4.55 7.60 -0.05
N SER A 62 -4.95 8.84 -0.33
CA SER A 62 -4.18 10.07 -0.07
C SER A 62 -4.30 10.60 1.35
N THR A 63 -5.11 9.93 2.18
CA THR A 63 -5.16 10.17 3.64
C THR A 63 -4.38 9.09 4.38
N GLY A 64 -3.60 9.49 5.39
CA GLY A 64 -2.89 8.55 6.27
C GLY A 64 -3.71 8.18 7.50
N THR A 65 -3.44 7.02 8.07
CA THR A 65 -3.95 6.64 9.40
C THR A 65 -2.81 6.19 10.29
N THR A 66 -2.80 6.64 11.55
CA THR A 66 -1.81 6.22 12.53
C THR A 66 -2.44 5.97 13.90
N GLU A 67 -2.09 4.85 14.53
CA GLU A 67 -2.34 4.58 15.96
C GLU A 67 -1.22 5.13 16.85
N ARG A 68 -0.09 5.46 16.23
CA ARG A 68 1.15 5.86 16.89
C ARG A 68 1.19 7.38 17.11
N PRO A 69 1.22 7.87 18.36
CA PRO A 69 1.20 9.29 18.66
C PRO A 69 2.51 10.00 18.31
N ASP A 70 3.64 9.29 18.35
CA ASP A 70 4.94 9.78 17.89
C ASP A 70 4.90 10.09 16.38
N VAL A 71 4.29 9.21 15.56
CA VAL A 71 4.09 9.45 14.12
C VAL A 71 3.22 10.69 13.92
N LEU A 72 2.13 10.79 14.67
CA LEU A 72 1.21 11.93 14.60
C LEU A 72 1.94 13.26 14.86
N CYS A 73 2.69 13.35 15.96
CA CYS A 73 3.44 14.55 16.33
C CYS A 73 4.48 14.93 15.25
N SER A 74 5.20 13.95 14.69
CA SER A 74 6.14 14.20 13.59
C SER A 74 5.44 14.84 12.39
N LYS A 75 4.27 14.34 12.03
CA LYS A 75 3.48 14.85 10.90
C LYS A 75 2.94 16.26 11.16
N LEU A 76 2.54 16.56 12.39
CA LEU A 76 2.13 17.91 12.79
C LEU A 76 3.31 18.91 12.72
N ILE A 77 4.52 18.48 13.10
CA ILE A 77 5.75 19.29 13.00
C ILE A 77 6.09 19.61 11.54
N GLU A 78 5.85 18.67 10.64
CA GLU A 78 5.99 18.87 9.19
C GLU A 78 4.94 19.87 8.62
N GLY A 79 3.97 20.35 9.42
CA GLY A 79 2.96 21.31 8.99
C GLY A 79 1.67 20.66 8.44
N ARG A 80 1.43 19.40 8.76
CA ARG A 80 0.21 18.68 8.35
C ARG A 80 -0.93 18.89 9.33
N VAL A 81 -2.10 18.46 8.90
CA VAL A 81 -3.32 18.47 9.71
C VAL A 81 -3.66 17.04 10.10
N ALA A 82 -4.09 16.85 11.34
CA ALA A 82 -4.62 15.59 11.81
C ALA A 82 -6.04 15.72 12.36
N LEU A 83 -6.78 14.62 12.28
CA LEU A 83 -8.14 14.48 12.79
C LEU A 83 -8.18 13.32 13.77
N LEU A 84 -8.62 13.61 14.99
CA LEU A 84 -8.93 12.63 16.02
C LEU A 84 -10.45 12.53 16.12
N ILE A 85 -10.98 11.32 16.10
CA ILE A 85 -12.42 11.05 16.20
C ILE A 85 -12.66 10.37 17.54
N ASP A 86 -13.63 10.86 18.31
CA ASP A 86 -13.97 10.24 19.58
C ASP A 86 -14.37 8.76 19.40
N GLY A 87 -13.87 7.91 20.28
CA GLY A 87 -14.06 6.45 20.24
C GLY A 87 -13.23 5.67 19.22
N VAL A 88 -12.45 6.33 18.34
CA VAL A 88 -11.65 5.65 17.31
C VAL A 88 -10.15 5.64 17.69
N PRO A 89 -9.48 4.46 17.73
CA PRO A 89 -8.09 4.36 18.18
C PRO A 89 -7.05 4.77 17.12
N PHE A 90 -7.46 5.50 16.09
CA PHE A 90 -6.61 5.93 14.97
C PHE A 90 -6.81 7.41 14.68
N ALA A 91 -5.71 8.12 14.41
CA ALA A 91 -5.71 9.48 13.90
C ALA A 91 -5.62 9.47 12.37
N ILE A 92 -6.38 10.34 11.70
CA ILE A 92 -6.26 10.58 10.26
C ILE A 92 -5.25 11.73 10.05
N VAL A 93 -4.33 11.60 9.08
CA VAL A 93 -3.30 12.61 8.76
C VAL A 93 -3.41 13.04 7.30
N ILE A 94 -3.35 14.35 7.05
CA ILE A 94 -3.59 14.97 5.74
C ILE A 94 -2.62 16.15 5.48
N PRO A 95 -2.04 16.27 4.27
CA PRO A 95 -2.03 15.28 3.19
C PRO A 95 -1.06 14.13 3.49
N LYS A 96 -1.23 12.98 2.86
CA LYS A 96 -0.25 11.88 2.84
C LYS A 96 0.31 11.69 1.44
N PHE A 97 1.63 11.52 1.32
CA PHE A 97 2.29 11.23 0.06
C PHE A 97 2.53 9.73 -0.14
N PHE A 98 2.65 9.29 -1.41
CA PHE A 98 2.93 7.90 -1.76
C PHE A 98 4.22 7.39 -1.10
N THR A 99 5.27 8.21 -1.14
CA THR A 99 6.61 7.87 -0.65
C THR A 99 6.65 7.53 0.85
N GLU A 100 5.70 8.05 1.62
CA GLU A 100 5.60 7.80 3.06
C GLU A 100 5.12 6.40 3.39
N SER A 101 4.41 5.74 2.48
CA SER A 101 3.98 4.36 2.69
C SER A 101 5.18 3.41 2.85
N PHE A 102 6.36 3.83 2.39
CA PHE A 102 7.62 3.08 2.50
C PHE A 102 8.49 3.54 3.68
N GLN A 103 8.07 4.58 4.40
CA GLN A 103 8.81 5.14 5.52
C GLN A 103 8.14 4.74 6.83
N THR A 104 8.95 4.30 7.79
CA THR A 104 8.49 4.08 9.16
C THR A 104 9.26 4.98 10.10
N LEU A 105 8.63 5.45 11.18
CA LEU A 105 9.34 6.25 12.19
C LEU A 105 10.54 5.49 12.77
N ASP A 106 10.44 4.16 12.87
CA ASP A 106 11.51 3.30 13.34
C ASP A 106 12.75 3.38 12.43
N ASP A 107 12.59 3.74 11.15
CA ASP A 107 13.72 3.99 10.25
C ASP A 107 14.59 5.13 10.76
N TYR A 108 14.03 6.08 11.53
CA TYR A 108 14.75 7.20 12.13
C TYR A 108 15.48 6.84 13.44
N ALA A 109 15.15 5.71 14.05
CA ALA A 109 15.83 5.22 15.26
C ALA A 109 17.19 4.55 14.95
N PHE A 110 17.36 3.97 13.75
CA PHE A 110 18.58 3.27 13.37
C PHE A 110 19.67 4.19 12.80
N LYS A 111 20.81 3.63 12.36
CA LYS A 111 21.82 4.39 11.61
C LYS A 111 21.36 4.59 10.15
N PRO A 112 21.70 5.72 9.50
CA PRO A 112 21.26 6.03 8.13
C PRO A 112 21.51 4.93 7.09
N TYR A 113 22.66 4.24 7.13
CA TYR A 113 22.97 3.17 6.17
C TYR A 113 22.00 1.98 6.25
N TYR A 114 21.53 1.65 7.47
CA TYR A 114 20.60 0.55 7.67
C TYR A 114 19.19 0.94 7.22
N ALA A 115 18.76 2.17 7.57
CA ALA A 115 17.49 2.73 7.11
C ALA A 115 17.41 2.78 5.59
N PHE A 116 18.48 3.21 4.92
CA PHE A 116 18.61 3.19 3.46
C PHE A 116 18.37 1.78 2.90
N PHE A 117 19.09 0.79 3.42
CA PHE A 117 18.99 -0.59 2.96
C PHE A 117 17.56 -1.15 3.10
N ILE A 118 16.93 -0.95 4.26
CA ILE A 118 15.56 -1.40 4.52
C ILE A 118 14.54 -0.68 3.61
N ARG A 119 14.70 0.62 3.37
CA ARG A 119 13.80 1.35 2.45
C ARG A 119 13.87 0.81 1.02
N TRP A 120 15.06 0.50 0.50
CA TRP A 120 15.20 -0.14 -0.81
C TRP A 120 14.58 -1.53 -0.85
N ILE A 121 14.71 -2.32 0.22
CA ILE A 121 14.01 -3.60 0.33
C ILE A 121 12.49 -3.38 0.25
N LYS A 122 11.92 -2.39 0.96
CA LYS A 122 10.49 -2.09 0.91
C LYS A 122 10.02 -1.71 -0.51
N TYR A 123 10.79 -0.89 -1.24
CA TYR A 123 10.49 -0.55 -2.63
C TYR A 123 10.52 -1.77 -3.55
N ILE A 124 11.58 -2.59 -3.47
CA ILE A 124 11.72 -3.81 -4.29
C ILE A 124 10.61 -4.81 -3.95
N ALA A 125 10.31 -5.00 -2.67
CA ALA A 125 9.26 -5.90 -2.19
C ALA A 125 7.88 -5.49 -2.71
N PHE A 126 7.58 -4.19 -2.77
CA PHE A 126 6.35 -3.69 -3.37
C PHE A 126 6.22 -4.08 -4.84
N PHE A 127 7.25 -3.85 -5.66
CA PHE A 127 7.22 -4.25 -7.08
C PHE A 127 7.12 -5.77 -7.24
N ILE A 128 7.87 -6.55 -6.46
CA ILE A 128 7.80 -8.02 -6.46
C ILE A 128 6.38 -8.48 -6.10
N SER A 129 5.76 -7.85 -5.09
CA SER A 129 4.45 -8.26 -4.60
C SER A 129 3.33 -8.13 -5.64
N ILE A 130 3.45 -7.18 -6.57
CA ILE A 130 2.43 -6.90 -7.59
C ILE A 130 2.80 -7.57 -8.93
N LEU A 131 4.04 -7.37 -9.39
CA LEU A 131 4.43 -7.70 -10.76
C LEU A 131 4.93 -9.14 -10.92
N LEU A 132 5.53 -9.75 -9.89
CA LEU A 132 6.20 -11.04 -10.05
C LEU A 132 5.25 -12.15 -10.55
N PRO A 133 4.03 -12.33 -9.98
CA PRO A 133 3.10 -13.36 -10.47
C PRO A 133 2.67 -13.12 -11.92
N ALA A 134 2.39 -11.86 -12.27
CA ALA A 134 1.97 -11.48 -13.62
C ALA A 134 3.07 -11.69 -14.64
N LEU A 135 4.31 -11.29 -14.33
CA LEU A 135 5.48 -11.48 -15.18
C LEU A 135 5.74 -12.96 -15.42
N TYR A 136 5.68 -13.78 -14.37
CA TYR A 136 5.84 -15.22 -14.52
C TYR A 136 4.83 -15.82 -15.50
N VAL A 137 3.54 -15.56 -15.30
CA VAL A 137 2.48 -16.10 -16.17
C VAL A 137 2.60 -15.57 -17.59
N SER A 138 2.88 -14.28 -17.74
CA SER A 138 3.06 -13.66 -19.05
C SER A 138 4.24 -14.23 -19.81
N ILE A 139 5.38 -14.45 -19.16
CA ILE A 139 6.58 -15.00 -19.81
C ILE A 139 6.32 -16.45 -20.20
N ALA A 140 5.79 -17.25 -19.27
CA ALA A 140 5.52 -18.66 -19.51
C ALA A 140 4.51 -18.90 -20.65
N LEU A 141 3.45 -18.08 -20.75
CA LEU A 141 2.40 -18.27 -21.77
C LEU A 141 2.71 -17.59 -23.11
N HIS A 142 3.27 -16.39 -23.10
CA HIS A 142 3.39 -15.56 -24.31
C HIS A 142 4.83 -15.38 -24.82
N HIS A 143 5.83 -15.54 -23.95
CA HIS A 143 7.24 -15.31 -24.30
C HIS A 143 8.20 -16.34 -23.69
N PRO A 144 8.02 -17.65 -23.96
CA PRO A 144 8.83 -18.70 -23.35
C PRO A 144 10.32 -18.61 -23.75
N GLU A 145 10.62 -17.93 -24.85
CA GLU A 145 11.99 -17.67 -25.35
C GLU A 145 12.86 -16.88 -24.37
N LEU A 146 12.25 -16.14 -23.43
CA LEU A 146 12.97 -15.39 -22.40
C LEU A 146 13.52 -16.31 -21.28
N LEU A 147 13.05 -17.56 -21.20
CA LEU A 147 13.50 -18.53 -20.22
C LEU A 147 14.72 -19.30 -20.74
N ASN A 148 15.71 -19.49 -19.88
CA ASN A 148 16.80 -20.43 -20.15
C ASN A 148 16.23 -21.86 -20.33
N SER A 149 16.80 -22.65 -21.23
CA SER A 149 16.38 -24.02 -21.53
C SER A 149 16.22 -24.89 -20.28
N THR A 150 17.05 -24.71 -19.25
CA THR A 150 16.90 -25.41 -17.96
C THR A 150 15.61 -25.03 -17.23
N LEU A 151 15.29 -23.74 -17.14
CA LEU A 151 14.08 -23.25 -16.48
C LEU A 151 12.82 -23.66 -17.26
N LEU A 152 12.91 -23.62 -18.60
CA LEU A 152 11.84 -24.07 -19.48
C LEU A 152 11.51 -25.56 -19.27
N MET A 153 12.53 -26.43 -19.17
CA MET A 153 12.31 -27.86 -18.92
C MET A 153 11.63 -28.12 -17.57
N ILE A 154 12.07 -27.42 -16.52
CA ILE A 154 11.44 -27.51 -15.18
C ILE A 154 9.96 -27.10 -15.26
N LEU A 155 9.66 -26.00 -15.98
CA LEU A 155 8.30 -25.54 -16.17
C LEU A 155 7.46 -26.57 -16.93
N VAL A 156 7.94 -27.06 -18.08
CA VAL A 156 7.22 -28.04 -18.90
C VAL A 156 6.94 -29.33 -18.12
N ASP A 157 7.88 -29.81 -17.32
CA ASP A 157 7.69 -31.02 -16.51
C ASP A 157 6.74 -30.81 -15.32
N ALA A 158 6.68 -29.59 -14.78
CA ALA A 158 5.71 -29.21 -13.75
C ALA A 158 4.29 -29.08 -14.36
N GLU A 159 4.16 -28.44 -15.51
CA GLU A 159 2.88 -28.20 -16.20
C GLU A 159 2.29 -29.49 -16.79
N LYS A 160 3.09 -30.48 -17.21
CA LYS A 160 2.58 -31.79 -17.64
C LYS A 160 1.68 -32.47 -16.60
N LYS A 161 1.87 -32.14 -15.32
CA LYS A 161 1.10 -32.70 -14.21
C LYS A 161 -0.12 -31.86 -13.85
N ALA A 162 -0.15 -30.59 -14.28
CA ALA A 162 -1.22 -29.64 -13.97
C ALA A 162 -2.33 -29.69 -15.03
N PRO A 163 -3.59 -29.98 -14.65
CA PRO A 163 -4.70 -30.07 -15.60
C PRO A 163 -5.31 -28.71 -15.99
N ILE A 164 -4.96 -27.63 -15.29
CA ILE A 164 -5.52 -26.29 -15.46
C ILE A 164 -4.51 -25.33 -16.09
N SER A 165 -5.00 -24.23 -16.69
CA SER A 165 -4.09 -23.23 -17.27
C SER A 165 -3.32 -22.48 -16.19
N LEU A 166 -2.09 -22.06 -16.51
CA LEU A 166 -1.21 -21.33 -15.60
C LEU A 166 -1.87 -20.06 -15.00
N LEU A 167 -2.72 -19.39 -15.77
CA LEU A 167 -3.52 -18.26 -15.27
C LEU A 167 -4.56 -18.71 -14.22
N ALA A 168 -5.30 -19.78 -14.50
CA ALA A 168 -6.31 -20.31 -13.59
C ALA A 168 -5.67 -20.84 -12.30
N GLU A 169 -4.51 -21.50 -12.41
CA GLU A 169 -3.71 -21.95 -11.28
C GLU A 169 -3.33 -20.77 -10.37
N GLY A 170 -2.80 -19.70 -10.97
CA GLY A 170 -2.42 -18.51 -10.23
C GLY A 170 -3.57 -17.82 -9.51
N LEU A 171 -4.70 -17.68 -10.19
CA LEU A 171 -5.91 -17.13 -9.60
C LEU A 171 -6.40 -18.01 -8.45
N GLY A 172 -6.40 -19.33 -8.64
CA GLY A 172 -6.80 -20.29 -7.62
C GLY A 172 -5.96 -20.15 -6.36
N VAL A 173 -4.63 -20.15 -6.47
CA VAL A 173 -3.72 -20.01 -5.32
C VAL A 173 -3.88 -18.65 -4.64
N LEU A 174 -4.00 -17.56 -5.40
CA LEU A 174 -4.20 -16.21 -4.82
C LEU A 174 -5.53 -16.09 -4.07
N ILE A 175 -6.62 -16.63 -4.64
CA ILE A 175 -7.93 -16.64 -3.98
C ILE A 175 -7.89 -17.50 -2.72
N MET A 176 -7.30 -18.70 -2.80
CA MET A 176 -7.15 -19.58 -1.63
C MET A 176 -6.34 -18.90 -0.53
N TYR A 177 -5.24 -18.23 -0.88
CA TYR A 177 -4.47 -17.44 0.06
C TYR A 177 -5.32 -16.34 0.73
N GLU A 178 -6.11 -15.58 -0.03
CA GLU A 178 -6.92 -14.50 0.52
C GLU A 178 -8.02 -15.04 1.46
N ILE A 179 -8.61 -16.19 1.11
CA ILE A 179 -9.57 -16.89 1.99
C ILE A 179 -8.90 -17.29 3.32
N ILE A 180 -7.71 -17.88 3.27
CA ILE A 180 -6.96 -18.30 4.47
C ILE A 180 -6.59 -17.08 5.33
N ARG A 181 -6.17 -15.99 4.69
CA ARG A 181 -5.80 -14.75 5.36
C ARG A 181 -7.01 -14.13 6.07
N GLU A 182 -8.14 -14.01 5.38
CA GLU A 182 -9.36 -13.42 5.93
C GLU A 182 -9.94 -14.29 7.07
N ALA A 183 -9.90 -15.61 6.93
CA ALA A 183 -10.26 -16.53 8.00
C ALA A 183 -9.35 -16.37 9.22
N GLY A 184 -8.04 -16.23 8.99
CA GLY A 184 -7.03 -16.04 10.05
C GLY A 184 -7.24 -14.77 10.86
N LEU A 185 -7.64 -13.67 10.21
CA LEU A 185 -7.90 -12.38 10.86
C LEU A 185 -9.16 -12.39 11.72
N ARG A 186 -10.15 -13.23 11.39
CA ARG A 186 -11.43 -13.33 12.12
C ARG A 186 -11.39 -14.28 13.31
N LEU A 187 -10.42 -15.19 13.33
CA LEU A 187 -10.22 -16.11 14.44
C LEU A 187 -9.53 -15.42 15.63
N PRO A 188 -9.78 -15.87 16.88
CA PRO A 188 -9.08 -15.36 18.04
C PRO A 188 -7.56 -15.48 17.88
N LYS A 189 -6.79 -14.47 18.31
CA LYS A 189 -5.32 -14.41 18.12
C LYS A 189 -4.58 -15.68 18.59
N ALA A 190 -5.08 -16.36 19.63
CA ALA A 190 -4.49 -17.59 20.15
C ALA A 190 -4.56 -18.79 19.18
N VAL A 191 -5.55 -18.80 18.27
CA VAL A 191 -5.82 -19.94 17.37
C VAL A 191 -5.67 -19.55 15.90
N GLY A 192 -5.93 -18.29 15.54
CA GLY A 192 -5.92 -17.80 14.15
C GLY A 192 -4.59 -18.04 13.44
N GLY A 193 -3.46 -17.72 14.10
CA GLY A 193 -2.14 -17.95 13.52
C GLY A 193 -1.85 -19.43 13.24
N ALA A 194 -2.19 -20.32 14.19
CA ALA A 194 -2.00 -21.75 14.03
C ALA A 194 -2.86 -22.32 12.89
N VAL A 195 -4.12 -21.92 12.80
CA VAL A 195 -5.04 -22.36 11.74
C VAL A 195 -4.61 -21.86 10.37
N SER A 196 -4.14 -20.61 10.25
CA SER A 196 -3.62 -20.10 8.97
C SER A 196 -2.34 -20.80 8.52
N ILE A 197 -1.43 -21.13 9.44
CA ILE A 197 -0.20 -21.87 9.11
C ILE A 197 -0.54 -23.30 8.68
N VAL A 198 -1.35 -24.00 9.46
CA VAL A 198 -1.76 -25.39 9.18
C VAL A 198 -2.58 -25.45 7.90
N GLY A 199 -3.52 -24.52 7.71
CA GLY A 199 -4.33 -24.42 6.50
C GLY A 199 -3.47 -24.14 5.27
N GLY A 200 -2.58 -23.15 5.33
CA GLY A 200 -1.68 -22.83 4.22
C GLY A 200 -0.75 -23.99 3.83
N LEU A 201 -0.15 -24.66 4.82
CA LEU A 201 0.78 -25.76 4.57
C LEU A 201 0.07 -27.02 4.06
N ILE A 202 -1.02 -27.45 4.70
CA ILE A 202 -1.76 -28.66 4.28
C ILE A 202 -2.41 -28.45 2.93
N ILE A 203 -3.07 -27.32 2.70
CA ILE A 203 -3.73 -27.04 1.41
C ILE A 203 -2.67 -26.89 0.32
N GLY A 204 -1.57 -26.17 0.59
CA GLY A 204 -0.48 -26.00 -0.37
C GLY A 204 0.18 -27.32 -0.75
N ASP A 205 0.55 -28.13 0.24
CA ASP A 205 1.17 -29.45 0.01
C ASP A 205 0.21 -30.40 -0.71
N SER A 206 -1.06 -30.43 -0.30
CA SER A 206 -2.09 -31.24 -0.98
C SER A 206 -2.33 -30.77 -2.42
N ALA A 207 -2.32 -29.45 -2.68
CA ALA A 207 -2.51 -28.91 -4.02
C ALA A 207 -1.35 -29.28 -4.97
N VAL A 208 -0.10 -29.28 -4.46
CA VAL A 208 1.07 -29.73 -5.22
C VAL A 208 1.06 -31.24 -5.43
N ASN A 209 0.76 -32.02 -4.38
CA ASN A 209 0.76 -33.48 -4.43
C ASN A 209 -0.38 -34.04 -5.30
N SER A 210 -1.53 -33.37 -5.34
CA SER A 210 -2.64 -33.71 -6.24
C SER A 210 -2.40 -33.28 -7.69
N GLY A 211 -1.33 -32.52 -7.96
CA GLY A 211 -1.05 -31.95 -9.27
C GLY A 211 -1.99 -30.81 -9.67
N LEU A 212 -2.80 -30.27 -8.76
CA LEU A 212 -3.66 -29.13 -9.06
C LEU A 212 -2.86 -27.82 -9.26
N VAL A 213 -1.70 -27.72 -8.61
CA VAL A 213 -0.84 -26.54 -8.64
C VAL A 213 0.61 -26.98 -8.83
N SER A 214 1.32 -26.33 -9.74
CA SER A 214 2.75 -26.50 -9.97
C SER A 214 3.59 -25.93 -8.81
N THR A 215 4.68 -26.62 -8.46
CA THR A 215 5.62 -26.12 -7.44
C THR A 215 6.17 -24.73 -7.77
N PRO A 216 6.61 -24.42 -9.02
CA PRO A 216 7.13 -23.09 -9.33
C PRO A 216 6.10 -21.98 -9.12
N MET A 217 4.84 -22.18 -9.52
CA MET A 217 3.81 -21.15 -9.33
C MET A 217 3.54 -20.87 -7.85
N LEU A 218 3.43 -21.93 -7.03
CA LEU A 218 3.22 -21.78 -5.60
C LEU A 218 4.36 -20.99 -4.95
N THR A 219 5.62 -21.26 -5.33
CA THR A 219 6.78 -20.53 -4.79
C THR A 219 6.78 -19.05 -5.18
N ILE A 220 6.39 -18.73 -6.42
CA ILE A 220 6.34 -17.36 -6.94
C ILE A 220 5.26 -16.56 -6.22
N ILE A 221 4.08 -17.15 -6.04
CA ILE A 221 3.00 -16.51 -5.30
C ILE A 221 3.37 -16.33 -3.83
N ALA A 222 3.96 -17.34 -3.19
CA ALA A 222 4.42 -17.24 -1.81
C ALA A 222 5.41 -16.07 -1.64
N LEU A 223 6.39 -15.94 -2.54
CA LEU A 223 7.33 -14.83 -2.52
C LEU A 223 6.65 -13.46 -2.72
N ALA A 224 5.72 -13.36 -3.66
CA ALA A 224 4.98 -12.12 -3.91
C ALA A 224 4.10 -11.72 -2.72
N VAL A 225 3.41 -12.68 -2.11
CA VAL A 225 2.59 -12.49 -0.92
C VAL A 225 3.44 -12.04 0.26
N THR A 226 4.54 -12.74 0.56
CA THR A 226 5.45 -12.38 1.67
C THR A 226 6.06 -11.01 1.45
N SER A 227 6.41 -10.66 0.21
CA SER A 227 6.92 -9.33 -0.13
C SER A 227 5.87 -8.23 0.14
N GLY A 228 4.59 -8.51 -0.08
CA GLY A 228 3.50 -7.57 0.23
C GLY A 228 3.38 -7.21 1.72
N PHE A 229 3.74 -8.12 2.62
CA PHE A 229 3.72 -7.87 4.07
C PHE A 229 4.76 -6.86 4.55
N VAL A 230 5.78 -6.59 3.74
CA VAL A 230 6.82 -5.60 4.05
C VAL A 230 6.25 -4.17 4.06
N VAL A 231 5.14 -3.92 3.34
CA VAL A 231 4.47 -2.61 3.25
C VAL A 231 2.99 -2.75 3.63
N PRO A 232 2.67 -2.91 4.93
CA PRO A 232 1.33 -3.28 5.39
C PRO A 232 0.26 -2.23 5.06
N GLU A 233 0.64 -0.95 4.99
CA GLU A 233 -0.28 0.13 4.69
C GLU A 233 -0.87 0.04 3.27
N LEU A 234 -0.13 -0.54 2.32
CA LEU A 234 -0.56 -0.69 0.93
C LEU A 234 -1.20 -2.05 0.65
N ASN A 235 -1.41 -2.90 1.66
CA ASN A 235 -1.81 -4.29 1.45
C ASN A 235 -3.13 -4.43 0.68
N GLN A 236 -4.11 -3.54 0.91
CA GLN A 236 -5.38 -3.54 0.18
C GLN A 236 -5.17 -3.26 -1.32
N SER A 237 -4.42 -2.20 -1.65
CA SER A 237 -4.08 -1.84 -3.03
C SER A 237 -3.22 -2.92 -3.69
N ILE A 238 -2.22 -3.47 -2.98
CA ILE A 238 -1.36 -4.55 -3.48
C ILE A 238 -2.17 -5.79 -3.83
N THR A 239 -3.11 -6.22 -2.99
CA THR A 239 -3.93 -7.41 -3.25
C THR A 239 -4.75 -7.27 -4.52
N ILE A 240 -5.44 -6.13 -4.70
CA ILE A 240 -6.26 -5.87 -5.89
C ILE A 240 -5.36 -5.75 -7.13
N LEU A 241 -4.29 -4.96 -7.06
CA LEU A 241 -3.36 -4.79 -8.17
C LEU A 241 -2.72 -6.11 -8.58
N ARG A 242 -2.24 -6.92 -7.63
CA ARG A 242 -1.65 -8.25 -7.92
C ARG A 242 -2.61 -9.12 -8.73
N LEU A 243 -3.90 -9.12 -8.39
CA LEU A 243 -4.91 -9.86 -9.14
C LEU A 243 -5.12 -9.29 -10.54
N LEU A 244 -5.28 -7.96 -10.67
CA LEU A 244 -5.47 -7.29 -11.96
C LEU A 244 -4.27 -7.48 -12.89
N PHE A 245 -3.05 -7.34 -12.36
CA PHE A 245 -1.82 -7.58 -13.11
C PHE A 245 -1.72 -9.03 -13.57
N LEU A 246 -2.04 -10.00 -12.71
CA LEU A 246 -2.06 -11.42 -13.09
C LEU A 246 -3.01 -11.69 -14.25
N ILE A 247 -4.25 -11.16 -14.18
CA ILE A 247 -5.24 -11.31 -15.25
C ILE A 247 -4.76 -10.65 -16.54
N SER A 248 -4.27 -9.41 -16.46
CA SER A 248 -3.77 -8.67 -17.63
C SER A 248 -2.58 -9.36 -18.29
N GLY A 249 -1.64 -9.91 -17.50
CA GLY A 249 -0.47 -10.64 -17.98
C GLY A 249 -0.81 -12.01 -18.55
N GLY A 250 -1.82 -12.69 -17.99
CA GLY A 250 -2.30 -13.96 -18.54
C GLY A 250 -3.02 -13.79 -19.88
N LEU A 251 -3.85 -12.75 -20.03
CA LEU A 251 -4.65 -12.53 -21.24
C LEU A 251 -3.86 -11.87 -22.37
N LEU A 252 -3.06 -10.84 -22.06
CA LEU A 252 -2.41 -9.97 -23.05
C LEU A 252 -0.87 -10.02 -22.98
N GLY A 253 -0.29 -10.88 -22.13
CA GLY A 253 1.15 -10.99 -21.98
C GLY A 253 1.80 -9.71 -21.42
N LEU A 254 3.04 -9.44 -21.85
CA LEU A 254 3.83 -8.31 -21.35
C LEU A 254 3.19 -6.98 -21.75
N PHE A 255 2.47 -6.96 -22.87
CA PHE A 255 1.70 -5.79 -23.30
C PHE A 255 0.61 -5.43 -22.29
N GLY A 256 -0.15 -6.40 -21.79
CA GLY A 256 -1.18 -6.17 -20.77
C GLY A 256 -0.62 -5.59 -19.48
N ILE A 257 0.51 -6.15 -19.02
CA ILE A 257 1.22 -5.66 -17.83
C ILE A 257 1.67 -4.21 -18.05
N SER A 258 2.22 -3.90 -19.22
CA SER A 258 2.66 -2.53 -19.53
C SER A 258 1.50 -1.54 -19.57
N LEU A 259 0.36 -1.93 -20.17
CA LEU A 259 -0.84 -1.10 -20.29
C LEU A 259 -1.44 -0.80 -18.92
N LEU A 260 -1.62 -1.82 -18.08
CA LEU A 260 -2.14 -1.66 -16.73
C LEU A 260 -1.15 -0.86 -15.86
N GLY A 261 0.16 -1.10 -16.01
CA GLY A 261 1.21 -0.31 -15.38
C GLY A 261 1.11 1.17 -15.71
N SER A 262 0.94 1.51 -16.99
CA SER A 262 0.73 2.91 -17.42
C SER A 262 -0.56 3.51 -16.86
N ALA A 263 -1.65 2.75 -16.81
CA ALA A 263 -2.92 3.22 -16.23
C ALA A 263 -2.79 3.50 -14.72
N VAL A 264 -2.10 2.64 -13.98
CA VAL A 264 -1.83 2.86 -12.55
C VAL A 264 -0.92 4.07 -12.35
N LEU A 265 0.13 4.22 -13.14
CA LEU A 265 1.01 5.39 -13.06
C LEU A 265 0.25 6.69 -13.35
N PHE A 266 -0.61 6.70 -14.37
CA PHE A 266 -1.46 7.85 -14.66
C PHE A 266 -2.40 8.17 -13.50
N ASN A 267 -3.00 7.15 -12.87
CA ASN A 267 -3.86 7.35 -11.71
C ASN A 267 -3.09 8.02 -10.55
N ILE A 268 -1.91 7.51 -10.19
CA ILE A 268 -1.09 8.06 -9.10
C ILE A 268 -0.68 9.52 -9.41
N CYS A 269 -0.31 9.82 -10.65
CA CYS A 269 0.08 11.18 -11.05
C CYS A 269 -1.10 12.14 -11.13
N ALA A 270 -2.32 11.65 -11.41
CA ALA A 270 -3.53 12.46 -11.44
C ALA A 270 -4.15 12.70 -10.05
N THR A 271 -3.72 11.94 -9.04
CA THR A 271 -4.17 12.12 -7.66
C THR A 271 -3.51 13.36 -7.05
N GLU A 272 -4.35 14.34 -6.74
CA GLU A 272 -3.97 15.59 -6.09
C GLU A 272 -5.06 15.96 -5.07
N ASP A 273 -4.64 16.20 -3.84
CA ASP A 273 -5.54 16.61 -2.76
C ASP A 273 -5.08 17.93 -2.16
N TYR A 274 -6.02 18.87 -2.08
CA TYR A 274 -5.80 20.18 -1.45
C TYR A 274 -4.62 20.99 -2.02
N GLY A 275 -4.27 20.81 -3.30
CA GLY A 275 -3.12 21.47 -3.92
C GLY A 275 -1.79 20.71 -3.77
N PHE A 276 -1.83 19.49 -3.23
CA PHE A 276 -0.66 18.65 -2.98
C PHE A 276 -0.72 17.39 -3.85
N PRO A 277 0.23 17.21 -4.78
CA PRO A 277 0.26 16.01 -5.60
C PRO A 277 0.72 14.81 -4.77
N PHE A 278 0.02 13.69 -4.92
CA PHE A 278 0.29 12.46 -4.15
C PHE A 278 1.69 11.88 -4.41
N THR A 279 2.26 12.20 -5.58
CA THR A 279 3.61 11.79 -6.00
C THR A 279 4.73 12.66 -5.42
N ALA A 280 4.43 13.74 -4.69
CA ALA A 280 5.47 14.55 -4.06
C ALA A 280 6.30 13.69 -3.07
N PRO A 281 7.63 13.89 -2.98
CA PRO A 281 8.47 14.89 -3.65
C PRO A 281 9.08 14.44 -4.99
N ILE A 282 8.57 13.37 -5.62
CA ILE A 282 9.06 12.89 -6.92
C ILE A 282 8.55 13.83 -8.02
N SER A 283 7.29 14.24 -7.94
CA SER A 283 6.68 15.29 -8.75
C SER A 283 5.79 16.14 -7.83
N PRO A 284 6.09 17.45 -7.62
CA PRO A 284 7.22 18.20 -8.15
C PRO A 284 8.54 17.74 -7.53
N PHE A 285 9.59 17.70 -8.35
CA PHE A 285 10.89 17.19 -7.94
C PHE A 285 11.58 18.14 -6.95
N ASN A 286 11.62 17.77 -5.68
CA ASN A 286 12.34 18.53 -4.64
C ASN A 286 13.55 17.75 -4.12
N LEU A 287 14.75 18.20 -4.51
CA LEU A 287 16.03 17.58 -4.15
C LEU A 287 16.25 17.46 -2.63
N LYS A 288 15.76 18.41 -1.83
CA LYS A 288 15.93 18.37 -0.36
C LYS A 288 15.12 17.24 0.24
N SER A 289 13.85 17.16 -0.13
CA SER A 289 12.91 16.13 0.35
C SER A 289 13.27 14.75 -0.19
N MET A 290 13.67 14.66 -1.47
CA MET A 290 14.10 13.38 -2.06
C MET A 290 15.33 12.78 -1.39
N ARG A 291 16.28 13.60 -0.92
CA ARG A 291 17.45 13.10 -0.18
C ARG A 291 17.03 12.42 1.12
N ASP A 292 16.03 12.95 1.82
CA ASP A 292 15.53 12.28 3.02
C ASP A 292 14.70 11.06 2.66
N THR A 293 13.86 11.11 1.63
CA THR A 293 13.07 9.95 1.17
C THR A 293 13.96 8.76 0.79
N THR A 294 15.02 9.01 0.03
CA THR A 294 15.89 7.95 -0.52
C THR A 294 16.98 7.51 0.46
N PHE A 295 17.80 8.44 0.97
CA PHE A 295 19.01 8.12 1.74
C PHE A 295 18.88 8.30 3.26
N ARG A 296 17.76 8.84 3.75
CA ARG A 296 17.55 9.26 5.14
C ARG A 296 18.71 10.12 5.65
N GLN A 297 18.56 11.45 5.61
CA GLN A 297 19.65 12.31 6.07
C GLN A 297 19.91 12.13 7.58
N GLY A 298 21.17 12.18 7.99
CA GLY A 298 21.52 12.11 9.41
C GLY A 298 21.05 13.38 10.14
N PHE A 299 20.63 13.25 11.40
CA PHE A 299 20.10 14.37 12.19
C PHE A 299 21.04 15.59 12.24
N ARG A 300 22.37 15.37 12.23
CA ARG A 300 23.36 16.46 12.17
C ARG A 300 23.23 17.36 10.93
N LYS A 301 22.82 16.79 9.78
CA LYS A 301 22.60 17.56 8.53
C LYS A 301 21.18 18.11 8.44
N MET A 302 20.22 17.50 9.14
CA MET A 302 18.82 17.96 9.16
C MET A 302 18.61 19.15 10.12
N GLN A 303 19.54 19.40 11.04
CA GLN A 303 19.46 20.54 11.96
C GLN A 303 19.26 21.89 11.24
N ASP A 304 19.86 22.04 10.07
CA ASP A 304 19.86 23.30 9.31
C ASP A 304 18.71 23.40 8.30
N GLY A 305 17.87 22.37 8.18
CA GLY A 305 16.78 22.29 7.20
C GLY A 305 15.46 21.94 7.85
N GLY A 306 14.66 22.94 8.22
CA GLY A 306 13.27 22.72 8.62
C GLY A 306 12.43 22.39 7.38
N PHE A 307 11.84 21.20 7.33
CA PHE A 307 10.91 20.82 6.26
C PHE A 307 9.48 21.18 6.66
N THR A 308 8.75 21.84 5.76
CA THR A 308 7.31 22.05 5.87
C THR A 308 6.63 21.55 4.60
N VAL A 309 5.45 20.93 4.76
CA VAL A 309 4.66 20.40 3.64
C VAL A 309 4.30 21.47 2.62
N GLU A 310 4.24 22.75 3.02
CA GLU A 310 4.05 23.89 2.12
C GLU A 310 5.06 23.95 0.96
N GLU A 311 6.28 23.43 1.15
CA GLU A 311 7.30 23.36 0.08
C GLU A 311 6.94 22.39 -1.06
N LEU A 312 5.90 21.57 -0.89
CA LEU A 312 5.41 20.59 -1.87
C LEU A 312 4.05 20.95 -2.45
N HIS A 313 3.53 22.15 -2.18
CA HIS A 313 2.30 22.67 -2.79
C HIS A 313 2.59 23.12 -4.23
N GLU A 314 1.70 22.80 -5.18
CA GLU A 314 1.77 23.30 -6.58
C GLU A 314 1.06 24.64 -6.79
#